data_AF-A0AAW5TKS9-F1
#
_entry.id   AF-A0AAW5TKS9-F1
#
_cell.length_a   1.000
_cell.length_b   1.000
_cell.length_c   1.000
_cell.angle_alpha   90.00
_cell.angle_beta   90.00
_cell.angle_gamma   90.00
#
_symmetry.space_group_name_H-M   'P 1'
#
loop_
_entity.id
_entity.type
_entity.pdbx_description
1 polymer ?
#
loop_
_entity_poly.entity_id
_entity_poly.type
_entity_poly.pdbx_seq_one_letter_code
_entity_poly.pdbx_strand_id
1 'polypeptide(L)'
;MSNLCSEILQVNTASEYDAAIGYETIGHDISCNLGSLNIAQAMASPDFGATVEIAVRALTSVSDQTDIQAVPSIAEGNRASHAIGLGQM
;
A
#
# COMPACT_ATOMS: atom_id res chain seq x y z
N MET A 1 5.84 -9.62 -10.28
CA MET A 1 4.45 -9.35 -10.74
C MET A 1 4.20 -7.84 -10.59
N SER A 2 3.15 -7.30 -11.21
CA SER A 2 2.66 -5.93 -10.99
C SER A 2 1.14 -5.93 -10.78
N ASN A 3 0.56 -4.81 -10.37
CA ASN A 3 -0.90 -4.63 -10.40
C ASN A 3 -1.45 -4.51 -11.85
N LEU A 4 -2.78 -4.41 -11.95
CA LEU A 4 -3.53 -4.29 -13.20
C LEU A 4 -3.10 -3.09 -14.06
N CYS A 5 -2.75 -1.97 -13.45
CA CYS A 5 -2.36 -0.75 -14.16
C CYS A 5 -0.84 -0.65 -14.37
N SER A 6 -0.07 -1.70 -14.06
CA SER A 6 1.38 -1.79 -14.25
C SER A 6 2.24 -0.79 -13.45
N GLU A 7 1.68 -0.18 -12.40
CA GLU A 7 2.34 0.88 -11.62
C GLU A 7 2.89 0.43 -10.25
N ILE A 8 2.55 -0.79 -9.81
CA ILE A 8 2.96 -1.30 -8.49
C ILE A 8 4.05 -2.34 -8.63
N LEU A 9 5.19 -2.05 -8.04
CA LEU A 9 6.34 -2.95 -8.00
C LEU A 9 6.83 -3.08 -6.55
N GLN A 10 6.44 -4.18 -5.90
CA GLN A 10 6.84 -4.52 -4.53
C GLN A 10 7.24 -6.00 -4.47
N VAL A 11 7.97 -6.37 -3.42
CA VAL A 11 8.30 -7.77 -3.14
C VAL A 11 7.07 -8.51 -2.59
N ASN A 12 7.00 -9.81 -2.83
CA ASN A 12 6.00 -10.69 -2.23
C ASN A 12 6.63 -12.01 -1.78
N THR A 13 5.94 -12.75 -0.93
CA THR A 13 6.36 -14.07 -0.45
C THR A 13 5.17 -15.03 -0.47
N ALA A 14 5.42 -16.29 -0.83
CA ALA A 14 4.36 -17.29 -0.98
C ALA A 14 3.71 -17.61 0.38
N SER A 15 2.40 -17.88 0.36
CA SER A 15 1.69 -18.54 1.46
C SER A 15 1.63 -20.05 1.20
N GLU A 16 1.60 -20.82 2.27
CA GLU A 16 1.45 -22.28 2.23
C GLU A 16 0.12 -22.67 2.87
N TYR A 17 -0.57 -23.61 2.26
CA TYR A 17 -1.89 -24.06 2.70
C TYR A 17 -1.87 -25.54 3.03
N ASP A 18 -2.63 -25.93 4.05
CA ASP A 18 -2.88 -27.33 4.35
C ASP A 18 -3.91 -27.95 3.38
N ALA A 19 -4.13 -29.27 3.51
CA ALA A 19 -5.07 -30.00 2.66
C ALA A 19 -6.55 -29.58 2.84
N ALA A 20 -6.88 -28.90 3.94
CA ALA A 20 -8.20 -28.34 4.22
C ALA A 20 -8.33 -26.87 3.77
N ILE A 21 -7.32 -26.33 3.06
CA ILE A 21 -7.25 -24.94 2.58
C ILE A 21 -7.13 -23.95 3.75
N GLY A 22 -6.69 -24.40 4.92
CA GLY A 22 -6.22 -23.55 6.00
C GLY A 22 -4.84 -22.99 5.68
N TYR A 23 -4.52 -21.79 6.19
CA TYR A 23 -3.16 -21.26 6.11
C TYR A 23 -2.25 -22.02 7.07
N GLU A 24 -1.20 -22.65 6.54
CA GLU A 24 -0.12 -23.24 7.32
C GLU A 24 0.99 -22.20 7.56
N THR A 25 1.36 -21.47 6.51
CA THR A 25 2.27 -20.32 6.58
C THR A 25 1.64 -19.13 5.85
N ILE A 26 1.50 -17.98 6.53
CA ILE A 26 1.01 -16.75 5.93
C ILE A 26 2.20 -16.00 5.32
N GLY A 27 2.22 -15.90 3.99
CA GLY A 27 3.16 -15.05 3.26
C GLY A 27 2.69 -13.60 3.21
N HIS A 28 3.38 -12.80 2.38
CA HIS A 28 3.07 -11.39 2.19
C HIS A 28 2.64 -11.14 0.74
N ASP A 29 1.37 -10.83 0.56
CA ASP A 29 0.82 -10.31 -0.69
C ASP A 29 0.65 -8.79 -0.62
N ILE A 30 0.35 -8.17 -1.77
CA ILE A 30 0.43 -6.72 -1.93
C ILE A 30 -0.97 -6.10 -2.00
N SER A 31 -1.24 -5.10 -1.15
CA SER A 31 -2.31 -4.10 -1.34
C SER A 31 -1.69 -2.72 -1.54
N CYS A 32 -2.44 -1.80 -2.17
CA CYS A 32 -1.90 -0.52 -2.62
C CYS A 32 -2.77 0.65 -2.16
N ASN A 33 -2.17 1.56 -1.39
CA ASN A 33 -2.82 2.77 -0.89
C ASN A 33 -2.30 3.96 -1.70
N LEU A 34 -3.14 4.49 -2.59
CA LEU A 34 -2.73 5.44 -3.62
C LEU A 34 -3.37 6.81 -3.44
N GLY A 35 -2.59 7.85 -3.72
CA GLY A 35 -3.07 9.23 -3.82
C GLY A 35 -2.10 10.06 -4.66
N SER A 36 -2.62 11.07 -5.36
CA SER A 36 -1.79 11.91 -6.24
C SER A 36 -1.89 13.38 -5.88
N LEU A 37 -0.76 14.07 -5.90
CA LEU A 37 -0.73 15.54 -5.78
C LEU A 37 -0.92 16.17 -7.15
N ASN A 38 -1.62 17.30 -7.20
CA ASN A 38 -1.63 18.15 -8.37
C ASN A 38 -0.30 18.92 -8.44
N ILE A 39 0.46 18.76 -9.52
CA ILE A 39 1.80 19.35 -9.65
C ILE A 39 1.75 20.87 -9.60
N ALA A 40 0.84 21.49 -10.37
CA ALA A 40 0.76 22.94 -10.47
C ALA A 40 0.42 23.59 -9.11
N GLN A 41 -0.50 23.01 -8.36
CA GLN A 41 -0.89 23.50 -7.04
C GLN A 41 0.20 23.24 -5.99
N ALA A 42 0.84 22.06 -6.02
CA ALA A 42 1.91 21.74 -5.09
C ALA A 42 3.11 22.70 -5.29
N MET A 43 3.46 23.01 -6.54
CA MET A 43 4.52 23.98 -6.86
C MET A 43 4.15 25.43 -6.51
N ALA A 44 2.86 25.76 -6.51
CA ALA A 44 2.36 27.07 -6.07
C ALA A 44 2.28 27.19 -4.54
N SER A 45 2.41 26.09 -3.80
CA SER A 45 2.38 26.10 -2.34
C SER A 45 3.60 26.85 -1.78
N PRO A 46 3.40 27.76 -0.79
CA PRO A 46 4.52 28.36 -0.07
C PRO A 46 5.28 27.34 0.79
N ASP A 47 4.68 26.17 1.07
CA ASP A 47 5.30 25.07 1.78
C ASP A 47 4.99 23.73 1.07
N PHE A 48 5.85 23.40 0.11
CA PHE A 48 5.80 22.12 -0.60
C PHE A 48 6.10 20.94 0.34
N GLY A 49 6.97 21.14 1.33
CA GLY A 49 7.34 20.11 2.30
C GLY A 49 6.14 19.65 3.12
N ALA A 50 5.38 20.60 3.67
CA ALA A 50 4.14 20.31 4.39
C ALA A 50 3.11 19.59 3.50
N THR A 51 3.04 19.95 2.21
CA THR A 51 2.13 19.31 1.25
C THR A 51 2.44 17.82 1.11
N VAL A 52 3.72 17.49 0.90
CA VAL A 52 4.17 16.09 0.77
C VAL A 52 4.02 15.36 2.10
N GLU A 53 4.38 15.97 3.23
CA GLU A 53 4.27 15.35 4.56
C GLU A 53 2.82 14.96 4.88
N ILE A 54 1.87 15.85 4.65
CA ILE A 54 0.45 15.59 4.90
C ILE A 54 -0.04 14.44 4.00
N ALA A 55 0.35 14.42 2.72
CA ALA A 55 -0.05 13.36 1.81
C ALA A 55 0.51 11.99 2.23
N VAL A 56 1.78 11.93 2.62
CA VAL A 56 2.40 10.70 3.15
C VAL A 56 1.66 10.25 4.41
N ARG A 57 1.44 11.13 5.39
CA ARG A 57 0.71 10.78 6.62
C ARG A 57 -0.71 10.30 6.34
N ALA A 58 -1.41 10.91 5.39
CA ALA A 58 -2.75 10.51 4.99
C ALA A 58 -2.75 9.09 4.40
N LEU A 59 -1.84 8.79 3.47
CA LEU A 59 -1.74 7.46 2.87
C LEU A 59 -1.27 6.40 3.88
N THR A 60 -0.33 6.73 4.77
CA THR A 60 0.07 5.84 5.87
C THR A 60 -1.12 5.54 6.78
N SER A 61 -1.96 6.54 7.08
CA SER A 61 -3.18 6.34 7.87
C SER A 61 -4.19 5.41 7.19
N VAL A 62 -4.29 5.42 5.86
CA VAL A 62 -5.10 4.43 5.12
C VAL A 62 -4.52 3.03 5.29
N SER A 63 -3.20 2.87 5.17
CA SER A 63 -2.53 1.58 5.41
C SER A 63 -2.79 1.09 6.85
N ASP A 64 -2.60 1.93 7.86
CA ASP A 64 -2.76 1.56 9.27
C ASP A 64 -4.20 1.16 9.64
N GLN A 65 -5.20 1.75 8.98
CA GLN A 65 -6.62 1.45 9.20
C GLN A 65 -7.12 0.26 8.38
N THR A 66 -6.34 -0.24 7.43
CA THR A 66 -6.77 -1.31 6.52
C THR A 66 -6.47 -2.69 7.10
N ASP A 67 -7.53 -3.49 7.29
CA ASP A 67 -7.45 -4.91 7.68
C ASP A 67 -8.36 -5.77 6.79
N ILE A 68 -7.79 -6.46 5.79
CA ILE A 68 -8.54 -7.27 4.82
C ILE A 68 -8.60 -8.72 5.31
N GLN A 69 -9.49 -8.97 6.28
CA GLN A 69 -9.60 -10.26 6.97
C GLN A 69 -9.94 -11.44 6.06
N ALA A 70 -10.57 -11.18 4.92
CA ALA A 70 -10.90 -12.20 3.93
C ALA A 70 -9.67 -12.80 3.24
N VAL A 71 -8.51 -12.11 3.25
CA VAL A 71 -7.27 -12.55 2.61
C VAL A 71 -6.08 -12.29 3.54
N PRO A 72 -5.78 -13.22 4.47
CA PRO A 72 -4.74 -13.05 5.49
C PRO A 72 -3.37 -12.59 4.98
N SER A 73 -2.90 -13.08 3.83
CA SER A 73 -1.61 -12.67 3.25
C SER A 73 -1.57 -11.20 2.81
N ILE A 74 -2.71 -10.64 2.42
CA ILE A 74 -2.85 -9.21 2.09
C ILE A 74 -2.84 -8.37 3.38
N ALA A 75 -3.57 -8.81 4.41
CA ALA A 75 -3.59 -8.13 5.70
C ALA A 75 -2.20 -8.13 6.36
N GLU A 76 -1.50 -9.27 6.34
CA GLU A 76 -0.12 -9.39 6.84
C GLU A 76 0.86 -8.55 6.01
N GLY A 77 0.77 -8.61 4.68
CA GLY A 77 1.58 -7.79 3.78
C GLY A 77 1.44 -6.29 4.03
N ASN A 78 0.20 -5.80 4.22
CA ASN A 78 -0.04 -4.40 4.56
C ASN A 78 0.57 -4.04 5.93
N ARG A 79 0.32 -4.85 6.96
CA ARG A 79 0.81 -4.61 8.33
C ARG A 79 2.33 -4.61 8.44
N ALA A 80 3.00 -5.48 7.67
CA ALA A 80 4.45 -5.58 7.71
C ALA A 80 5.15 -4.46 6.91
N SER A 81 4.55 -4.00 5.81
CA SER A 81 5.22 -3.08 4.89
C SER A 81 4.85 -1.62 5.07
N HIS A 82 3.64 -1.32 5.57
CA HIS A 82 3.05 0.03 5.55
C HIS A 82 3.21 0.73 4.19
N ALA A 83 3.15 -0.04 3.10
CA ALA A 83 3.46 0.46 1.77
C ALA A 83 2.40 1.43 1.25
N ILE A 84 2.86 2.55 0.68
CA ILE A 84 2.03 3.61 0.10
C ILE A 84 2.54 3.98 -1.29
N GLY A 85 1.67 4.52 -2.14
CA GLY A 85 2.03 5.06 -3.45
C GLY A 85 1.55 6.50 -3.62
N LEU A 86 2.44 7.46 -3.40
CA LEU A 86 2.19 8.89 -3.67
C LEU A 86 2.55 9.23 -5.11
N GLY A 87 1.53 9.41 -5.96
CA GLY A 87 1.64 9.77 -7.37
C GLY A 87 1.51 11.28 -7.62
N GLN A 88 1.52 11.68 -8.89
CA GLN A 88 1.41 13.07 -9.33
C GLN A 88 0.45 13.16 -10.53
N MET A 89 -0.24 14.30 -10.68
CA MET A 89 -1.14 14.61 -11.81
C MET A 89 -1.08 16.07 -12.23
#